data_AF-A0AAN5W7F2-F1
#
_entry.id   AF-A0AAN5W7F2-F1
#
_cell.length_a   1.000
_cell.length_b   1.000
_cell.length_c   1.000
_cell.angle_alpha   90.00
_cell.angle_beta   90.00
_cell.angle_gamma   90.00
#
_symmetry.space_group_name_H-M   'P 1'
#
loop_
_entity.id
_entity.type
_entity.pdbx_description
1 polymer ?
#
loop_
_entity_poly.entity_id
_entity_poly.type
_entity_poly.pdbx_seq_one_letter_code
_entity_poly.pdbx_strand_id
1 'polypeptide(L)'
;MDRDAMYEEINSLEMRINFIMRLAGYFDIVYGIAMALISVVVWGAMSLGFLQGVSSLILGILIIFRNSRLEENAWIHQDTILFLTILNLGLGFVISSLLILYVYLTRRKIEQMTLELEQEVLR
;
A
#
# COMPACT_ATOMS: atom_id res chain seq x y z
N MET A 1 1.93 -16.00 25.13
CA MET A 1 1.94 -16.68 23.81
C MET A 1 3.35 -17.22 23.62
N ASP A 2 3.58 -18.31 22.90
CA ASP A 2 4.96 -18.76 22.68
C ASP A 2 5.71 -17.73 21.81
N ARG A 3 6.97 -17.42 22.13
CA ARG A 3 7.74 -16.38 21.42
C ARG A 3 7.90 -16.73 19.94
N ASP A 4 8.14 -18.01 19.66
CA ASP A 4 8.28 -18.51 18.29
C ASP A 4 6.97 -18.33 17.49
N ALA A 5 5.82 -18.54 18.14
CA ALA A 5 4.51 -18.31 17.53
C ALA A 5 4.26 -16.83 17.20
N MET A 6 4.75 -15.90 18.03
CA MET A 6 4.65 -14.46 17.74
C MET A 6 5.54 -14.05 16.56
N TYR A 7 6.77 -14.56 16.48
CA TYR A 7 7.65 -14.30 15.34
C TYR A 7 7.07 -14.85 14.03
N GLU A 8 6.48 -16.04 14.06
CA GLU A 8 5.84 -16.64 12.89
C GLU A 8 4.60 -15.84 12.45
N GLU A 9 3.80 -15.33 13.40
CA GLU A 9 2.67 -14.45 13.09
C GLU A 9 3.14 -13.12 12.48
N ILE A 10 4.18 -12.47 13.04
CA ILE A 10 4.73 -11.23 12.49
C ILE A 10 5.21 -11.45 11.05
N ASN A 11 5.98 -12.51 10.79
CA ASN A 11 6.49 -12.80 9.45
C ASN A 11 5.36 -13.07 8.44
N SER A 12 4.34 -13.81 8.85
CA SER A 12 3.12 -14.03 8.05
C SER A 12 2.41 -12.73 7.68
N LEU A 13 2.34 -11.77 8.62
CA LEU A 13 1.72 -10.47 8.38
C LEU A 13 2.57 -9.57 7.47
N GLU A 14 3.91 -9.59 7.60
CA GLU A 14 4.81 -8.86 6.70
C GLU A 14 4.66 -9.35 5.24
N MET A 15 4.60 -10.67 5.04
CA MET A 15 4.33 -11.25 3.72
C MET A 15 2.97 -10.79 3.16
N ARG A 16 1.93 -10.75 4.00
CA ARG A 16 0.62 -10.22 3.60
C ARG A 16 0.65 -8.75 3.23
N ILE A 17 1.35 -7.92 3.99
CA ILE A 17 1.51 -6.49 3.70
C ILE A 17 2.09 -6.31 2.30
N ASN A 18 3.17 -7.01 1.99
CA ASN A 18 3.81 -6.94 0.68
C ASN A 18 2.89 -7.39 -0.45
N PHE A 19 2.19 -8.51 -0.26
CA PHE A 19 1.24 -9.01 -1.26
C PHE A 19 0.11 -8.01 -1.52
N ILE A 20 -0.50 -7.46 -0.48
CA ILE A 20 -1.62 -6.53 -0.60
C ILE A 20 -1.17 -5.19 -1.19
N MET A 21 0.02 -4.70 -0.83
CA MET A 21 0.58 -3.51 -1.46
C MET A 21 0.88 -3.74 -2.95
N ARG A 22 1.33 -4.94 -3.36
CA ARG A 22 1.48 -5.26 -4.79
C ARG A 22 0.13 -5.24 -5.51
N LEU A 23 -0.90 -5.83 -4.89
CA LEU A 23 -2.26 -5.77 -5.43
C LEU A 23 -2.76 -4.33 -5.57
N ALA A 24 -2.59 -3.50 -4.54
CA ALA A 24 -2.96 -2.07 -4.60
C ALA A 24 -2.25 -1.36 -5.76
N GLY A 25 -0.96 -1.61 -5.96
CA GLY A 25 -0.21 -1.07 -7.09
C GLY A 25 -0.75 -1.52 -8.45
N TYR A 26 -1.14 -2.80 -8.60
CA TYR A 26 -1.78 -3.28 -9.83
C TYR A 26 -3.15 -2.64 -10.08
N PHE A 27 -3.97 -2.47 -9.04
CA PHE A 27 -5.24 -1.78 -9.15
C PHE A 27 -5.07 -0.33 -9.60
N ASP A 28 -4.09 0.39 -9.06
CA ASP A 28 -3.76 1.76 -9.48
C ASP A 28 -3.29 1.82 -10.94
N ILE A 29 -2.47 0.87 -11.40
CA ILE A 29 -2.06 0.82 -12.82
C ILE A 29 -3.26 0.57 -13.74
N VAL A 30 -4.08 -0.45 -13.44
CA VAL A 30 -5.23 -0.82 -14.27
C VAL A 30 -6.24 0.32 -14.32
N TYR A 31 -6.55 0.92 -13.17
CA TYR A 31 -7.42 2.08 -13.07
C TYR A 31 -6.84 3.27 -13.85
N GLY A 32 -5.55 3.55 -13.67
CA GLY A 32 -4.86 4.66 -14.34
C GLY A 32 -4.91 4.57 -15.86
N ILE A 33 -4.65 3.38 -16.41
CA ILE A 33 -4.77 3.10 -17.85
C ILE A 33 -6.21 3.33 -18.32
N ALA A 34 -7.19 2.74 -17.64
CA ALA A 34 -8.59 2.86 -18.02
C ALA A 34 -9.07 4.32 -18.01
N MET A 35 -8.77 5.06 -16.94
CA MET A 35 -9.15 6.47 -16.83
C MET A 35 -8.44 7.36 -17.83
N ALA A 36 -7.15 7.15 -18.10
CA ALA A 36 -6.43 7.92 -19.10
C ALA A 36 -7.05 7.72 -20.50
N LEU A 37 -7.36 6.46 -20.88
CA LEU A 37 -7.98 6.15 -22.17
C LEU A 37 -9.39 6.75 -22.31
N ILE A 38 -10.25 6.56 -21.31
CA ILE A 38 -11.60 7.12 -21.30
C ILE A 38 -11.52 8.65 -21.38
N SER A 39 -10.61 9.26 -20.62
CA SER A 39 -10.49 10.71 -20.56
C SER A 39 -10.03 11.31 -21.88
N VAL A 40 -9.08 10.67 -22.58
CA VAL A 40 -8.65 11.07 -23.92
C VAL A 40 -9.81 11.04 -24.90
N VAL A 41 -10.64 9.98 -24.87
CA VAL A 41 -11.77 9.81 -25.80
C VAL A 41 -12.91 10.81 -25.52
N VAL A 42 -13.23 11.04 -24.25
CA VAL A 42 -14.43 11.81 -23.87
C VAL A 42 -14.15 13.31 -23.71
N TRP A 43 -13.02 13.67 -23.09
CA TRP A 43 -12.70 15.06 -22.72
C TRP A 43 -11.37 15.57 -23.31
N GLY A 44 -10.61 14.72 -23.99
CA GLY A 44 -9.28 15.03 -24.53
C GLY A 44 -8.14 14.84 -23.52
N ALA A 45 -6.91 14.87 -24.04
CA ALA A 45 -5.69 14.53 -23.30
C ALA A 45 -5.27 15.55 -22.22
N MET A 46 -5.89 16.73 -22.16
CA MET A 46 -5.59 17.75 -21.13
C MET A 46 -6.67 17.82 -20.05
N SER A 47 -7.58 16.84 -20.01
CA SER A 47 -8.62 16.79 -19.00
C SER A 47 -8.10 16.40 -17.62
N LEU A 48 -8.81 16.82 -16.57
CA LEU A 48 -8.52 16.43 -15.20
C LEU A 48 -8.53 14.90 -15.01
N GLY A 49 -9.42 14.19 -15.72
CA GLY A 49 -9.47 12.73 -15.69
C GLY A 49 -8.21 12.07 -16.29
N PHE A 50 -7.59 12.70 -17.29
CA PHE A 50 -6.32 12.20 -17.83
C PHE A 50 -5.18 12.37 -16.82
N LEU A 51 -5.07 13.55 -16.21
CA LEU A 51 -4.08 13.81 -15.15
C LEU A 51 -4.28 12.86 -13.97
N GLN A 52 -5.52 12.61 -13.56
CA GLN A 52 -5.87 11.63 -12.53
C GLN A 52 -5.41 10.23 -12.94
N GLY A 53 -5.71 9.79 -14.17
CA GLY A 53 -5.30 8.48 -14.69
C GLY A 53 -3.77 8.31 -14.69
N VAL A 54 -3.04 9.30 -15.20
CA VAL A 54 -1.56 9.29 -15.20
C VAL A 54 -0.99 9.27 -13.79
N SER A 55 -1.56 10.05 -12.87
CA SER A 55 -1.12 10.09 -11.47
C SER A 55 -1.30 8.73 -10.78
N SER A 56 -2.44 8.07 -11.03
CA SER A 56 -2.69 6.69 -10.57
C SER A 56 -1.63 5.72 -11.08
N LEU A 57 -1.33 5.80 -12.37
CA LEU A 57 -0.37 4.92 -13.03
C LEU A 57 1.04 5.09 -12.45
N ILE A 58 1.46 6.34 -12.23
CA ILE A 58 2.75 6.65 -11.57
C ILE A 58 2.78 6.07 -10.15
N LEU A 59 1.73 6.28 -9.35
CA LEU A 59 1.68 5.77 -7.98
C LEU A 59 1.72 4.24 -7.94
N GLY A 60 0.94 3.57 -8.79
CA GLY A 60 0.95 2.11 -8.89
C GLY A 60 2.32 1.55 -9.27
N ILE A 61 3.02 2.18 -10.23
CA ILE A 61 4.40 1.81 -10.59
C ILE A 61 5.34 2.01 -9.40
N LEU A 62 5.26 3.14 -8.70
CA LEU A 62 6.11 3.43 -7.54
C LEU A 62 5.91 2.41 -6.42
N ILE A 63 4.65 2.03 -6.14
CA ILE A 63 4.31 1.00 -5.16
C ILE A 63 4.94 -0.34 -5.55
N ILE A 64 4.76 -0.79 -6.80
CA ILE A 64 5.33 -2.06 -7.27
C ILE A 64 6.86 -2.04 -7.25
N PHE A 65 7.48 -0.94 -7.71
CA PHE A 65 8.93 -0.77 -7.70
C PHE A 65 9.51 -0.82 -6.28
N ARG A 66 8.86 -0.13 -5.33
CA ARG A 66 9.27 -0.17 -3.93
C ARG A 66 9.15 -1.58 -3.35
N ASN A 67 8.05 -2.27 -3.65
CA ASN A 67 7.81 -3.65 -3.22
C ASN A 67 8.77 -4.68 -3.83
N SER A 68 9.34 -4.42 -5.01
CA SER A 68 10.33 -5.30 -5.63
C SER A 68 11.76 -4.99 -5.17
N ARG A 69 12.02 -3.77 -4.71
CA ARG A 69 13.36 -3.35 -4.25
C ARG A 69 13.62 -3.58 -2.77
N LEU A 70 12.60 -3.41 -1.92
CA LEU A 70 12.77 -3.39 -0.48
C LEU A 70 12.13 -4.59 0.23
N GLU A 71 11.33 -5.39 -0.48
CA GLU A 71 10.67 -6.60 0.04
C GLU A 71 10.05 -6.37 1.44
N GLU A 72 10.47 -7.10 2.47
CA GLU A 72 9.98 -6.99 3.86
C GLU A 72 10.13 -5.57 4.45
N ASN A 73 11.13 -4.80 4.01
CA ASN A 73 11.36 -3.45 4.50
C ASN A 73 10.60 -2.38 3.71
N ALA A 74 9.83 -2.75 2.68
CA ALA A 74 9.18 -1.80 1.80
C ALA A 74 8.22 -0.87 2.56
N TRP A 75 7.51 -1.39 3.56
CA TRP A 75 6.41 -0.70 4.25
C TRP A 75 6.62 -0.61 5.76
N ILE A 76 7.88 -0.49 6.18
CA ILE A 76 8.26 -0.40 7.58
C ILE A 76 7.66 0.84 8.28
N HIS A 77 7.53 1.94 7.53
CA HIS A 77 7.08 3.22 8.07
C HIS A 77 5.58 3.42 7.86
N GLN A 78 4.83 3.37 8.96
CA GLN A 78 3.38 3.56 8.98
C GLN A 78 2.96 4.91 8.38
N ASP A 79 3.73 5.98 8.59
CA ASP A 79 3.49 7.32 8.02
C ASP A 79 3.49 7.32 6.48
N THR A 80 4.35 6.50 5.86
CA THR A 80 4.38 6.39 4.40
C THR A 80 3.10 5.75 3.88
N ILE A 81 2.60 4.72 4.57
CA ILE A 81 1.37 4.02 4.21
C ILE A 81 0.16 4.97 4.37
N LEU A 82 0.13 5.74 5.46
CA LEU A 82 -0.92 6.73 5.71
C LEU A 82 -0.93 7.83 4.64
N PHE A 83 0.25 8.38 4.33
CA PHE A 83 0.40 9.38 3.28
C PHE A 83 -0.11 8.88 1.93
N LEU A 84 0.27 7.66 1.53
CA LEU A 84 -0.21 7.05 0.30
C LEU A 84 -1.73 6.84 0.30
N THR A 85 -2.30 6.46 1.44
CA THR A 85 -3.76 6.29 1.58
C THR A 85 -4.48 7.62 1.34
N ILE A 86 -4.03 8.70 1.98
CA ILE A 86 -4.63 10.03 1.83
C ILE A 86 -4.48 10.54 0.40
N LEU A 87 -3.29 10.35 -0.20
CA LEU A 87 -3.02 10.74 -1.57
C LEU A 87 -3.92 9.99 -2.57
N ASN A 88 -4.03 8.67 -2.44
CA ASN A 88 -4.90 7.87 -3.30
C ASN A 88 -6.39 8.20 -3.13
N LEU A 89 -6.84 8.50 -1.90
CA LEU A 89 -8.21 8.97 -1.66
C LEU A 89 -8.48 10.33 -2.29
N GLY A 90 -7.55 11.28 -2.13
CA GLY A 90 -7.66 12.61 -2.72
C GLY A 90 -7.71 12.58 -4.26
N LEU A 91 -7.08 11.58 -4.86
CA LEU A 91 -7.11 11.32 -6.29
C LEU A 91 -8.27 10.39 -6.73
N GLY A 92 -9.15 9.98 -5.82
CA GLY A 92 -10.36 9.21 -6.12
C GLY A 92 -10.18 7.70 -6.28
N PHE A 93 -9.03 7.13 -5.92
CA PHE A 93 -8.75 5.69 -6.06
C PHE A 93 -9.22 4.89 -4.83
N VAL A 94 -10.53 4.76 -4.67
CA VAL A 94 -11.14 4.20 -3.45
C VAL A 94 -10.68 2.77 -3.16
N ILE A 95 -10.66 1.88 -4.16
CA ILE A 95 -10.32 0.46 -3.96
C ILE A 95 -8.88 0.32 -3.47
N SER A 96 -7.91 0.91 -4.17
CA SER A 96 -6.51 0.89 -3.76
C SER A 96 -6.31 1.53 -2.40
N SER A 97 -7.02 2.62 -2.10
CA SER A 97 -6.98 3.27 -0.78
C SER A 97 -7.43 2.35 0.35
N LEU A 98 -8.48 1.56 0.15
CA LEU A 98 -8.95 0.59 1.15
C LEU A 98 -7.91 -0.51 1.40
N LEU A 99 -7.22 -0.97 0.34
CA LEU A 99 -6.14 -1.95 0.46
C LEU A 99 -4.94 -1.38 1.24
N ILE A 100 -4.54 -0.15 0.95
CA ILE A 100 -3.44 0.53 1.65
C ILE A 100 -3.83 0.83 3.11
N LEU A 101 -5.09 1.18 3.37
CA LEU A 101 -5.59 1.36 4.74
C LEU A 101 -5.59 0.04 5.53
N TYR A 102 -5.95 -1.07 4.90
CA TYR A 102 -5.82 -2.39 5.52
C TYR A 102 -4.36 -2.69 5.90
N VAL A 103 -3.42 -2.35 5.02
CA VAL A 103 -1.98 -2.47 5.28
C VAL A 103 -1.56 -1.60 6.47
N TYR A 104 -2.06 -0.36 6.57
CA TYR A 104 -1.82 0.53 7.71
C TYR A 104 -2.26 -0.10 9.04
N LEU A 105 -3.46 -0.68 9.08
CA LEU A 105 -3.97 -1.36 10.28
C LEU A 105 -3.15 -2.60 10.64
N THR A 106 -2.74 -3.36 9.62
CA THR A 106 -1.90 -4.56 9.80
C THR A 106 -0.53 -4.18 10.36
N ARG A 107 0.08 -3.11 9.83
CA ARG A 107 1.37 -2.61 10.32
C ARG A 107 1.30 -2.18 11.77
N ARG A 108 0.23 -1.47 12.15
CA ARG A 108 -0.01 -1.07 13.55
C ARG A 108 -0.09 -2.29 14.48
N LYS A 109 -0.72 -3.39 14.03
CA LYS A 109 -0.77 -4.64 14.80
C LYS A 109 0.62 -5.24 14.97
N ILE A 110 1.43 -5.28 13.90
CA ILE A 110 2.82 -5.77 13.97
C ILE A 110 3.62 -4.98 15.00
N GLU A 111 3.57 -3.65 14.97
CA GLU A 111 4.30 -2.80 15.91
C GLU A 111 3.91 -3.06 17.37
N GLN A 112 2.62 -3.27 17.64
CA GLN A 112 2.14 -3.64 18.98
C GLN A 112 2.71 -4.99 19.44
N MET A 113 2.68 -6.01 18.58
CA MET A 113 3.23 -7.33 18.92
C MET A 113 4.75 -7.29 19.12
N THR A 114 5.48 -6.52 18.31
CA THR A 114 6.93 -6.34 18.49
C THR A 114 7.25 -5.68 19.83
N LEU A 115 6.48 -4.66 20.23
CA LEU A 115 6.65 -4.00 21.53
C LEU A 115 6.36 -4.93 22.72
N GLU A 116 5.32 -5.76 22.62
CA GLU A 116 5.01 -6.77 23.64
C GLU A 116 6.17 -7.77 23.80
N LEU A 117 6.75 -8.19 22.68
CA LEU A 117 7.86 -9.14 22.66
C LEU A 117 9.15 -8.54 23.25
N GLU A 118 9.45 -7.27 22.94
CA GLU A 118 10.58 -6.55 23.55
C GLU A 118 10.43 -6.41 25.07
N GLN A 119 9.22 -6.17 25.56
CA GLN A 119 8.93 -6.09 26.98
C GLN A 119 9.08 -7.44 27.70
N GLU A 120 8.73 -8.55 27.04
CA GLU A 120 8.93 -9.89 27.59
C GLU A 120 10.41 -10.30 27.62
N VAL A 121 11.24 -9.83 26.68
CA VAL A 121 12.70 -10.10 26.68
C VAL A 121 13.42 -9.36 27.81
N LEU A 122 12.92 -8.20 28.22
CA LEU A 122 13.47 -7.38 29.30
C LEU A 122 13.05 -7.83 30.70
N ARG A 123 12.14 -8.81 30.82
CA ARG A 123 11.70 -9.42 32.10
C ARG A 123 12.40 -10.75 32.35
#